data_AF-A0AAD5T701-F1
#
_entry.id   AF-A0AAD5T701-F1
#
_cell.length_a   1.000
_cell.length_b   1.000
_cell.length_c   1.000
_cell.angle_alpha   90.00
_cell.angle_beta   90.00
_cell.angle_gamma   90.00
#
_symmetry.space_group_name_H-M   'P 1'
#
loop_
_entity.id
_entity.type
_entity.pdbx_description
1 polymer ?
#
loop_
_entity_poly.entity_id
_entity_poly.type
_entity_poly.pdbx_seq_one_letter_code
_entity_poly.pdbx_strand_id
1 'polypeptide(L)'
;MSSWTTTAGPGPAASINVNLTASEKDRVAYFFNETTAKFHYGEGHPMKPARMGLAHNLIVGYGMHKKMSCYTQRRATDAEMTEFHSEDYIEFLRRVTPDNANAFSKFLSRFNVGVDDCPVFEGLYDFCRLSAGGSIEGSRKLCSGSDIAINWSGGLHHAKKFEASGFCYVNDIVLGILQLLRIYPRVVYIDIDVHHGDGVQEAFYQSDRVMTVSFHRYDGSFFPGTGSLDEIGIRKGKCYAVNVPLQEHIDDISYAYIFEKVMQNVMDVYQPSAIVLQCGADSLAGDRLGSFNLSVKGHGSCVAFMKKFKLPMLVLGGGGYTIRNVARAWTYETGICTNTELPNDLPQNQYYSHYGPDFRLHSNNVDRNAENANTRQYLDQIRAAIAENLRNVNWAPSVAMNEIPPDIQAFNHDTGSWEHDQAEDGNPDDRVDQSKYGLGAADRLRREKELNVFDDREIYAGDDDQDHDGDSKMV
;
A
#
# COMPACT_ATOMS: atom_id res chain seq x y z
N MET A 1 -60.86 -7.00 26.42
CA MET A 1 -59.52 -7.51 26.11
C MET A 1 -59.25 -7.22 24.64
N SER A 2 -58.49 -6.17 24.33
CA SER A 2 -58.05 -5.87 22.96
C SER A 2 -56.61 -5.44 23.02
N SER A 3 -55.75 -6.30 22.47
CA SER A 3 -54.30 -6.22 22.43
C SER A 3 -53.82 -5.05 21.56
N TRP A 4 -52.83 -4.32 22.06
CA TRP A 4 -52.02 -3.41 21.26
C TRP A 4 -50.87 -4.22 20.66
N THR A 5 -50.93 -4.49 19.37
CA THR A 5 -49.82 -4.98 18.55
C THR A 5 -49.22 -3.80 17.80
N THR A 6 -48.07 -3.32 18.26
CA THR A 6 -47.30 -2.27 17.58
C THR A 6 -46.41 -2.94 16.53
N THR A 7 -46.78 -2.85 15.25
CA THR A 7 -45.90 -3.21 14.14
C THR A 7 -44.98 -2.03 13.83
N ALA A 8 -43.71 -2.15 14.25
CA ALA A 8 -42.65 -1.25 13.81
C ALA A 8 -42.36 -1.54 12.33
N GLY A 9 -42.66 -0.57 11.45
CA GLY A 9 -42.27 -0.62 10.05
C GLY A 9 -40.76 -0.41 9.87
N PRO A 10 -40.19 -0.86 8.74
CA PRO A 10 -38.77 -0.68 8.45
C PRO A 10 -38.46 0.82 8.26
N GLY A 11 -37.43 1.30 8.95
CA GLY A 11 -36.95 2.68 8.82
C GLY A 11 -36.41 2.97 7.41
N PRO A 12 -36.41 4.25 6.98
CA PRO A 12 -35.97 4.61 5.64
C PRO A 12 -34.46 4.38 5.48
N ALA A 13 -34.07 3.79 4.36
CA ALA A 13 -32.68 3.67 3.95
C ALA A 13 -32.08 5.07 3.75
N ALA A 14 -31.23 5.51 4.67
CA ALA A 14 -30.42 6.71 4.49
C ALA A 14 -29.45 6.45 3.33
N SER A 15 -29.60 7.18 2.23
CA SER A 15 -28.70 7.12 1.08
C SER A 15 -27.49 8.02 1.32
N ILE A 16 -26.28 7.46 1.26
CA ILE A 16 -25.05 8.25 1.17
C ILE A 16 -25.00 8.85 -0.24
N ASN A 17 -25.42 10.10 -0.38
CA ASN A 17 -25.30 10.84 -1.63
C ASN A 17 -23.90 11.45 -1.74
N VAL A 18 -23.06 10.87 -2.59
CA VAL A 18 -21.78 11.46 -2.99
C VAL A 18 -22.07 12.59 -3.97
N ASN A 19 -22.26 13.81 -3.47
CA ASN A 19 -22.37 15.00 -4.33
C ASN A 19 -20.97 15.33 -4.91
N LEU A 20 -20.76 14.99 -6.18
CA LEU A 20 -19.58 15.37 -6.95
C LEU A 20 -19.77 16.80 -7.45
N THR A 21 -19.29 17.81 -6.74
CA THR A 21 -19.29 19.19 -7.25
C THR A 21 -18.19 19.34 -8.30
N ALA A 22 -18.60 19.41 -9.57
CA ALA A 22 -17.71 19.63 -10.70
C ALA A 22 -17.24 21.10 -10.75
N SER A 23 -16.03 21.36 -10.28
CA SER A 23 -15.25 22.52 -10.74
C SER A 23 -13.77 22.17 -10.70
N GLU A 24 -13.13 22.31 -11.88
CA GLU A 24 -11.79 21.85 -12.27
C GLU A 24 -11.67 20.35 -12.60
N LYS A 25 -11.21 20.05 -13.83
CA LYS A 25 -10.91 18.67 -14.25
C LYS A 25 -9.58 18.29 -13.61
N ASP A 26 -9.63 17.54 -12.51
CA ASP A 26 -8.43 16.98 -11.87
C ASP A 26 -7.59 16.24 -12.94
N ARG A 27 -6.28 16.49 -13.00
CA ARG A 27 -5.33 15.79 -13.89
C ARG A 27 -5.01 14.44 -13.28
N VAL A 28 -5.72 13.41 -13.76
CA VAL A 28 -5.55 12.03 -13.30
C VAL A 28 -4.52 11.30 -14.16
N ALA A 29 -3.49 10.74 -13.54
CA ALA A 29 -2.59 9.75 -14.13
C ALA A 29 -3.02 8.34 -13.70
N TYR A 30 -3.02 7.38 -14.62
CA TYR A 30 -3.42 6.00 -14.37
C TYR A 30 -2.39 5.04 -14.93
N PHE A 31 -1.93 4.10 -14.11
CA PHE A 31 -0.87 3.16 -14.45
C PHE A 31 -1.44 1.75 -14.62
N PHE A 32 -1.23 1.14 -15.80
CA PHE A 32 -1.60 -0.25 -16.04
C PHE A 32 -0.70 -0.94 -17.08
N ASN A 33 -0.31 -2.18 -16.75
CA ASN A 33 0.57 -3.02 -17.54
C ASN A 33 -0.08 -4.40 -17.57
N GLU A 34 -0.43 -4.87 -18.76
CA GLU A 34 -1.17 -6.11 -18.95
C GLU A 34 -0.47 -7.34 -18.35
N THR A 35 0.86 -7.31 -18.24
CA THR A 35 1.64 -8.39 -17.63
C THR A 35 1.32 -8.57 -16.15
N THR A 36 0.99 -7.49 -15.43
CA THR A 36 0.62 -7.56 -14.00
C THR A 36 -0.57 -8.49 -13.74
N ALA A 37 -1.54 -8.54 -14.66
CA ALA A 37 -2.72 -9.40 -14.54
C ALA A 37 -2.44 -10.88 -14.88
N LYS A 38 -1.27 -11.19 -15.45
CA LYS A 38 -0.90 -12.55 -15.90
C LYS A 38 -0.14 -13.35 -14.83
N PHE A 39 0.42 -12.69 -13.82
CA PHE A 39 1.07 -13.40 -12.71
C PHE A 39 0.08 -14.23 -11.90
N HIS A 40 0.54 -15.35 -11.38
CA HIS A 40 -0.27 -16.28 -10.61
C HIS A 40 0.52 -16.80 -9.41
N TYR A 41 0.07 -16.45 -8.20
CA TYR A 41 0.76 -16.77 -6.94
C TYR A 41 0.84 -18.28 -6.65
N GLY A 42 -0.04 -19.08 -7.26
CA GLY A 42 -0.11 -20.52 -7.01
C GLY A 42 -1.55 -21.01 -7.00
N GLU A 43 -1.70 -22.32 -7.19
CA GLU A 43 -3.00 -22.99 -7.05
C GLU A 43 -3.51 -22.81 -5.60
N GLY A 44 -4.81 -22.57 -5.44
CA GLY A 44 -5.42 -22.34 -4.11
C GLY A 44 -5.15 -20.97 -3.49
N HIS A 45 -4.04 -20.30 -3.82
CA HIS A 45 -3.65 -19.03 -3.19
C HIS A 45 -4.71 -17.91 -3.40
N PRO A 46 -5.11 -17.15 -2.35
CA PRO A 46 -6.19 -16.17 -2.44
C PRO A 46 -5.83 -14.91 -3.24
N MET A 47 -4.58 -14.45 -3.20
CA MET A 47 -4.11 -13.33 -4.04
C MET A 47 -4.15 -13.72 -5.52
N LYS A 48 -4.98 -13.03 -6.30
CA LYS A 48 -5.13 -13.23 -7.75
C LYS A 48 -4.86 -11.92 -8.50
N PRO A 49 -3.64 -11.71 -9.02
CA PRO A 49 -3.29 -10.52 -9.80
C PRO A 49 -4.24 -10.22 -10.97
N ALA A 50 -4.89 -11.24 -11.55
CA ALA A 50 -5.93 -11.11 -12.56
C ALA A 50 -7.05 -10.08 -12.23
N ARG A 51 -7.31 -9.80 -10.94
CA ARG A 51 -8.28 -8.77 -10.50
C ARG A 51 -7.96 -7.38 -11.06
N MET A 52 -6.68 -7.06 -11.29
CA MET A 52 -6.26 -5.81 -11.94
C MET A 52 -6.70 -5.74 -13.40
N GLY A 53 -6.61 -6.86 -14.13
CA GLY A 53 -7.08 -6.96 -15.51
C GLY A 53 -8.60 -6.80 -15.61
N LEU A 54 -9.35 -7.38 -14.67
CA LEU A 54 -10.80 -7.21 -14.59
C LEU A 54 -11.18 -5.74 -14.32
N ALA A 55 -10.52 -5.09 -13.36
CA ALA A 55 -10.74 -3.67 -13.08
C ALA A 55 -10.40 -2.80 -14.29
N HIS A 56 -9.26 -3.01 -14.93
CA HIS A 56 -8.85 -2.28 -16.12
C HIS A 56 -9.87 -2.38 -17.26
N ASN A 57 -10.41 -3.57 -17.51
CA ASN A 57 -11.40 -3.79 -18.57
C ASN A 57 -12.71 -3.03 -18.29
N LEU A 58 -13.16 -2.96 -17.04
CA LEU A 58 -14.31 -2.14 -16.66
C LEU A 58 -14.00 -0.65 -16.78
N ILE A 59 -12.83 -0.20 -16.33
CA ILE A 59 -12.38 1.19 -16.45
C ILE A 59 -12.37 1.65 -17.91
N VAL A 60 -11.86 0.81 -18.82
CA VAL A 60 -11.89 1.06 -20.26
C VAL A 60 -13.32 1.00 -20.80
N GLY A 61 -14.11 0.00 -20.40
CA GLY A 61 -15.49 -0.20 -20.83
C GLY A 61 -16.43 0.96 -20.46
N TYR A 62 -16.22 1.61 -19.32
CA TYR A 62 -16.93 2.83 -18.92
C TYR A 62 -16.35 4.11 -19.56
N GLY A 63 -15.29 4.01 -20.35
CA GLY A 63 -14.70 5.14 -21.08
C GLY A 63 -13.82 6.06 -20.24
N MET A 64 -13.44 5.69 -19.01
CA MET A 64 -12.67 6.55 -18.11
C MET A 64 -11.23 6.80 -18.58
N HIS A 65 -10.65 5.87 -19.35
CA HIS A 65 -9.34 6.04 -20.02
C HIS A 65 -9.27 7.30 -20.90
N LYS A 66 -10.40 7.84 -21.36
CA LYS A 66 -10.46 9.08 -22.16
C LYS A 66 -10.39 10.36 -21.31
N LYS A 67 -10.46 10.22 -19.99
CA LYS A 67 -10.47 11.33 -19.01
C LYS A 67 -9.23 11.35 -18.11
N MET A 68 -8.27 10.47 -18.38
CA MET A 68 -7.03 10.34 -17.61
C MET A 68 -5.85 10.12 -18.57
N SER A 69 -4.65 10.46 -18.11
CA SER A 69 -3.42 10.10 -18.82
C SER A 69 -3.04 8.67 -18.43
N CYS A 70 -3.13 7.75 -19.38
CA CYS A 70 -2.81 6.34 -19.16
C CYS A 70 -1.33 6.08 -19.46
N TYR A 71 -0.64 5.44 -18.52
CA TYR A 71 0.76 5.05 -18.60
C TYR A 71 0.89 3.55 -18.38
N THR A 72 1.93 2.95 -18.95
CA THR A 72 2.30 1.57 -18.67
C THR A 72 3.31 1.57 -17.52
N GLN A 73 3.08 0.78 -16.45
CA GLN A 73 4.08 0.67 -15.38
C GLN A 73 5.40 0.20 -15.96
N ARG A 74 6.46 0.96 -15.68
CA ARG A 74 7.83 0.48 -15.81
C ARG A 74 8.18 -0.48 -14.68
N ARG A 75 9.28 -1.21 -14.84
CA ARG A 75 9.89 -2.00 -13.78
C ARG A 75 10.78 -1.09 -12.92
N ALA A 76 10.55 -1.06 -11.61
CA ALA A 76 11.47 -0.41 -10.67
C ALA A 76 12.86 -1.03 -10.77
N THR A 77 13.90 -0.22 -10.62
CA THR A 77 15.29 -0.73 -10.55
C THR A 77 15.58 -1.28 -9.16
N ASP A 78 16.62 -2.12 -9.06
CA ASP A 78 17.12 -2.62 -7.78
C ASP A 78 17.49 -1.46 -6.86
N ALA A 79 18.18 -0.44 -7.40
CA ALA A 79 18.57 0.77 -6.68
C ALA A 79 17.37 1.49 -6.04
N GLU A 80 16.27 1.63 -6.79
CA GLU A 80 15.03 2.23 -6.27
C GLU A 80 14.39 1.38 -5.17
N MET A 81 14.33 0.06 -5.33
CA MET A 81 13.76 -0.81 -4.29
C MET A 81 14.63 -0.81 -3.01
N THR A 82 15.94 -0.68 -3.15
CA THR A 82 16.89 -0.58 -2.03
C THR A 82 16.91 0.79 -1.34
N GLU A 83 16.15 1.79 -1.82
CA GLU A 83 15.92 3.02 -1.04
C GLU A 83 15.24 2.71 0.31
N PHE A 84 14.49 1.61 0.39
CA PHE A 84 13.90 1.11 1.64
C PHE A 84 14.42 -0.28 2.02
N HIS A 85 14.32 -1.25 1.12
CA HIS A 85 14.64 -2.65 1.41
C HIS A 85 16.14 -2.89 1.51
N SER A 86 16.54 -3.96 2.20
CA SER A 86 17.96 -4.34 2.20
C SER A 86 18.42 -4.90 0.85
N GLU A 87 19.67 -4.61 0.50
CA GLU A 87 20.30 -5.08 -0.75
C GLU A 87 20.27 -6.61 -0.85
N ASP A 88 20.54 -7.32 0.25
CA ASP A 88 20.56 -8.79 0.27
C ASP A 88 19.17 -9.41 0.12
N TYR A 89 18.11 -8.74 0.56
CA TYR A 89 16.73 -9.17 0.37
C TYR A 89 16.29 -9.00 -1.09
N ILE A 90 16.57 -7.83 -1.69
CA ILE A 90 16.25 -7.58 -3.11
C ILE A 90 17.05 -8.52 -4.03
N GLU A 91 18.33 -8.74 -3.74
CA GLU A 91 19.17 -9.69 -4.47
C GLU A 91 18.63 -11.13 -4.37
N PHE A 92 18.09 -11.52 -3.22
CA PHE A 92 17.42 -12.80 -3.07
C PHE A 92 16.15 -12.89 -3.93
N LEU A 93 15.25 -11.89 -3.86
CA LEU A 93 14.02 -11.88 -4.67
C LEU A 93 14.32 -11.94 -6.18
N ARG A 94 15.39 -11.28 -6.61
CA ARG A 94 15.87 -11.28 -8.00
C ARG A 94 16.33 -12.67 -8.48
N ARG A 95 16.86 -13.48 -7.58
CA ARG A 95 17.51 -14.77 -7.92
C ARG A 95 16.60 -15.97 -7.69
N VAL A 96 15.68 -15.89 -6.74
CA VAL A 96 14.83 -17.03 -6.39
C VAL A 96 13.81 -17.31 -7.50
N THR A 97 13.75 -18.56 -7.93
CA THR A 97 12.78 -19.08 -8.91
C THR A 97 12.18 -20.39 -8.39
N PRO A 98 11.03 -20.84 -8.91
CA PRO A 98 10.48 -22.14 -8.54
C PRO A 98 11.48 -23.30 -8.71
N ASP A 99 12.31 -23.25 -9.76
CA ASP A 99 13.29 -24.30 -10.08
C ASP A 99 14.47 -24.36 -9.08
N ASN A 100 14.86 -23.21 -8.51
CA ASN A 100 16.03 -23.12 -7.64
C ASN A 100 15.70 -22.93 -6.15
N ALA A 101 14.42 -22.79 -5.78
CA ALA A 101 13.98 -22.46 -4.43
C ALA A 101 14.59 -23.37 -3.34
N ASN A 102 14.75 -24.67 -3.63
CA ASN A 102 15.38 -25.62 -2.70
C ASN A 102 16.83 -25.27 -2.36
N ALA A 103 17.59 -24.69 -3.30
CA ALA A 103 18.96 -24.23 -3.07
C ALA A 103 19.01 -22.97 -2.19
N PHE A 104 17.88 -22.25 -2.05
CA PHE A 104 17.74 -21.06 -1.23
C PHE A 104 17.03 -21.33 0.11
N SER A 105 16.90 -22.58 0.57
CA SER A 105 16.14 -22.95 1.78
C SER A 105 16.44 -22.11 3.02
N LYS A 106 17.71 -21.76 3.27
CA LYS A 106 18.09 -20.86 4.38
C LYS A 106 17.57 -19.43 4.21
N PHE A 107 17.57 -18.92 2.98
CA PHE A 107 17.09 -17.56 2.66
C PHE A 107 15.57 -17.49 2.62
N LEU A 108 14.90 -18.56 2.18
CA LEU A 108 13.44 -18.70 2.23
C LEU A 108 12.91 -18.45 3.66
N SER A 109 13.46 -19.16 4.65
CA SER A 109 13.10 -18.95 6.05
C SER A 109 13.51 -17.58 6.58
N ARG A 110 14.71 -17.09 6.23
CA ARG A 110 15.21 -15.79 6.71
C ARG A 110 14.36 -14.61 6.23
N PHE A 111 13.88 -14.67 4.99
CA PHE A 111 13.16 -13.58 4.33
C PHE A 111 11.65 -13.81 4.29
N ASN A 112 11.17 -14.83 5.01
CA ASN A 112 9.76 -15.19 5.10
C ASN A 112 9.09 -15.43 3.73
N VAL A 113 9.80 -16.12 2.84
CA VAL A 113 9.31 -16.50 1.50
C VAL A 113 9.26 -18.02 1.41
N GLY A 114 8.17 -18.57 0.90
CA GLY A 114 7.94 -20.01 0.72
C GLY A 114 7.28 -20.72 1.91
N VAL A 115 7.09 -20.05 3.05
CA VAL A 115 6.29 -20.54 4.17
C VAL A 115 4.89 -19.92 4.06
N ASP A 116 3.88 -20.78 3.93
CA ASP A 116 2.43 -20.51 3.92
C ASP A 116 1.94 -19.39 2.97
N ASP A 117 2.14 -18.13 3.35
CA ASP A 117 1.46 -16.99 2.75
C ASP A 117 2.23 -16.34 1.59
N CYS A 118 3.57 -16.39 1.56
CA CYS A 118 4.36 -15.69 0.53
C CYS A 118 5.09 -16.67 -0.41
N PRO A 119 4.41 -17.32 -1.38
CA PRO A 119 5.01 -18.37 -2.21
C PRO A 119 6.05 -17.84 -3.21
N VAL A 120 7.01 -18.70 -3.57
CA VAL A 120 7.83 -18.48 -4.77
C VAL A 120 6.98 -18.85 -6.00
N PHE A 121 6.87 -17.94 -6.97
CA PHE A 121 6.15 -18.20 -8.23
C PHE A 121 6.89 -17.61 -9.43
N GLU A 122 6.52 -18.08 -10.62
CA GLU A 122 7.15 -17.63 -11.87
C GLU A 122 6.91 -16.13 -12.10
N GLY A 123 8.01 -15.38 -12.27
CA GLY A 123 7.96 -13.93 -12.46
C GLY A 123 7.68 -13.12 -11.18
N LEU A 124 7.88 -13.69 -9.99
CA LEU A 124 7.75 -12.99 -8.70
C LEU A 124 8.47 -11.64 -8.68
N TYR A 125 9.76 -11.63 -9.07
CA TYR A 125 10.55 -10.40 -9.07
C TYR A 125 9.97 -9.34 -10.00
N ASP A 126 9.57 -9.75 -11.20
CA ASP A 126 8.97 -8.87 -12.20
C ASP A 126 7.63 -8.28 -11.73
N PHE A 127 6.81 -9.07 -11.02
CA PHE A 127 5.60 -8.57 -10.38
C PHE A 127 5.91 -7.46 -9.36
N CYS A 128 6.91 -7.69 -8.50
CA CYS A 128 7.35 -6.71 -7.51
C CYS A 128 7.83 -5.42 -8.18
N ARG A 129 8.66 -5.53 -9.22
CA ARG A 129 9.19 -4.38 -9.96
C ARG A 129 8.09 -3.55 -10.62
N LEU A 130 7.07 -4.19 -11.19
CA LEU A 130 5.95 -3.48 -11.84
C LEU A 130 5.07 -2.76 -10.80
N SER A 131 4.78 -3.43 -9.68
CA SER A 131 4.03 -2.84 -8.57
C SER A 131 4.73 -1.60 -8.01
N ALA A 132 6.02 -1.74 -7.65
CA ALA A 132 6.86 -0.66 -7.16
C ALA A 132 7.04 0.47 -8.19
N GLY A 133 7.30 0.12 -9.44
CA GLY A 133 7.51 1.10 -10.52
C GLY A 133 6.30 1.99 -10.74
N GLY A 134 5.09 1.43 -10.71
CA GLY A 134 3.85 2.19 -10.82
C GLY A 134 3.65 3.20 -9.68
N SER A 135 3.96 2.82 -8.45
CA SER A 135 3.81 3.70 -7.28
C SER A 135 4.87 4.80 -7.23
N ILE A 136 6.13 4.46 -7.56
CA ILE A 136 7.23 5.44 -7.70
C ILE A 136 6.92 6.46 -8.80
N GLU A 137 6.51 5.98 -9.98
CA GLU A 137 6.19 6.87 -11.10
C GLU A 137 4.94 7.70 -10.83
N GLY A 138 3.92 7.12 -10.18
CA GLY A 138 2.74 7.85 -9.72
C GLY A 138 3.11 8.99 -8.78
N SER A 139 3.98 8.74 -7.78
CA SER A 139 4.50 9.79 -6.91
C SER A 139 5.26 10.87 -7.68
N ARG A 140 6.09 10.49 -8.64
CA ARG A 140 6.82 11.44 -9.49
C ARG A 140 5.87 12.31 -10.33
N LYS A 141 4.78 11.73 -10.87
CA LYS A 141 3.74 12.50 -11.57
C LYS A 141 3.07 13.52 -10.66
N LEU A 142 2.78 13.17 -9.41
CA LEU A 142 2.25 14.10 -8.42
C LEU A 142 3.24 15.24 -8.12
N CYS A 143 4.55 14.93 -8.02
CA CYS A 143 5.59 15.95 -7.87
C CYS A 143 5.71 16.86 -9.10
N SER A 144 5.43 16.36 -10.31
CA SER A 144 5.44 17.13 -11.56
C SER A 144 4.09 17.78 -11.90
N GLY A 145 3.13 17.75 -10.97
CA GLY A 145 1.86 18.45 -11.10
C GLY A 145 0.68 17.61 -11.60
N SER A 146 0.64 16.28 -11.49
CA SER A 146 -0.65 15.57 -11.50
C SER A 146 -1.38 15.82 -10.19
N ASP A 147 -2.71 15.88 -10.24
CA ASP A 147 -3.53 16.08 -9.04
C ASP A 147 -3.86 14.73 -8.37
N ILE A 148 -4.04 13.68 -9.18
CA ILE A 148 -4.27 12.30 -8.73
C ILE A 148 -3.42 11.34 -9.57
N ALA A 149 -2.79 10.36 -8.94
CA ALA A 149 -2.13 9.23 -9.61
C ALA A 149 -2.73 7.92 -9.11
N ILE A 150 -3.07 6.99 -10.00
CA ILE A 150 -3.75 5.73 -9.66
C ILE A 150 -2.89 4.54 -10.10
N ASN A 151 -2.52 3.69 -9.14
CA ASN A 151 -1.84 2.42 -9.40
C ASN A 151 -2.53 1.28 -8.63
N TRP A 152 -3.52 0.63 -9.25
CA TRP A 152 -4.21 -0.52 -8.65
C TRP A 152 -3.34 -1.78 -8.47
N SER A 153 -2.12 -1.80 -9.06
CA SER A 153 -1.16 -2.90 -8.86
C SER A 153 -0.28 -2.73 -7.62
N GLY A 154 -0.29 -1.55 -7.02
CA GLY A 154 0.39 -1.24 -5.77
C GLY A 154 -0.49 -1.47 -4.55
N GLY A 155 -0.04 -0.95 -3.42
CA GLY A 155 -0.75 -1.03 -2.14
C GLY A 155 -0.34 -2.22 -1.27
N LEU A 156 0.84 -2.81 -1.51
CA LEU A 156 1.31 -4.01 -0.82
C LEU A 156 1.94 -3.65 0.55
N HIS A 157 1.07 -3.34 1.51
CA HIS A 157 1.43 -2.68 2.77
C HIS A 157 2.13 -3.53 3.84
N HIS A 158 2.12 -4.86 3.72
CA HIS A 158 2.68 -5.75 4.74
C HIS A 158 4.19 -5.98 4.59
N ALA A 159 4.75 -5.72 3.40
CA ALA A 159 6.17 -5.98 3.14
C ALA A 159 7.05 -5.17 4.09
N LYS A 160 8.03 -5.86 4.70
CA LYS A 160 8.96 -5.28 5.68
C LYS A 160 10.27 -4.89 5.02
N LYS A 161 11.15 -4.23 5.77
CA LYS A 161 12.46 -3.82 5.25
C LYS A 161 13.32 -5.02 4.80
N PHE A 162 13.25 -6.13 5.53
CA PHE A 162 14.13 -7.28 5.36
C PHE A 162 13.41 -8.58 5.00
N GLU A 163 12.08 -8.60 4.90
CA GLU A 163 11.31 -9.83 4.68
C GLU A 163 9.95 -9.57 4.03
N ALA A 164 9.40 -10.61 3.40
CA ALA A 164 8.03 -10.62 2.91
C ALA A 164 7.03 -10.85 4.06
N SER A 165 5.79 -10.43 3.87
CA SER A 165 4.70 -10.70 4.83
C SER A 165 3.36 -10.48 4.15
N GLY A 166 2.33 -11.26 4.51
CA GLY A 166 0.94 -11.03 4.08
C GLY A 166 0.78 -10.82 2.56
N PHE A 167 1.35 -11.72 1.75
CA PHE A 167 1.34 -11.69 0.28
C PHE A 167 2.18 -10.57 -0.36
N CYS A 168 2.87 -9.76 0.46
CA CYS A 168 3.63 -8.58 0.06
C CYS A 168 5.14 -8.83 0.14
N TYR A 169 5.85 -8.59 -0.96
CA TYR A 169 7.30 -8.80 -1.04
C TYR A 169 8.07 -7.47 -1.04
N VAL A 170 7.63 -6.49 -1.83
CA VAL A 170 8.20 -5.14 -1.90
C VAL A 170 7.13 -4.14 -1.49
N ASN A 171 7.49 -3.21 -0.61
CA ASN A 171 6.57 -2.19 -0.09
C ASN A 171 6.58 -0.98 -1.03
N ASP A 172 5.78 -1.05 -2.09
CA ASP A 172 5.66 -0.01 -3.10
C ASP A 172 5.15 1.33 -2.52
N ILE A 173 4.37 1.26 -1.44
CA ILE A 173 3.84 2.42 -0.73
C ILE A 173 4.98 3.21 -0.07
N VAL A 174 5.86 2.53 0.68
CA VAL A 174 7.00 3.19 1.34
C VAL A 174 7.88 3.87 0.30
N LEU A 175 8.20 3.19 -0.80
CA LEU A 175 8.96 3.77 -1.90
C LEU A 175 8.25 4.98 -2.53
N GLY A 176 6.94 4.89 -2.76
CA GLY A 176 6.13 6.01 -3.23
C GLY A 176 6.15 7.20 -2.28
N ILE A 177 6.05 6.98 -0.97
CA ILE A 177 6.12 8.04 0.06
C ILE A 177 7.51 8.67 0.10
N LEU A 178 8.60 7.89 0.02
CA LEU A 178 9.96 8.43 -0.03
C LEU A 178 10.16 9.39 -1.20
N GLN A 179 9.58 9.08 -2.37
CA GLN A 179 9.59 9.98 -3.52
C GLN A 179 8.79 11.26 -3.25
N LEU A 180 7.60 11.16 -2.66
CA LEU A 180 6.80 12.33 -2.28
C LEU A 180 7.53 13.24 -1.27
N LEU A 181 8.24 12.65 -0.30
CA LEU A 181 9.00 13.37 0.72
C LEU A 181 10.18 14.19 0.16
N ARG A 182 10.52 14.05 -1.12
CA ARG A 182 11.48 14.94 -1.79
C ARG A 182 10.91 16.35 -2.02
N ILE A 183 9.60 16.49 -2.15
CA ILE A 183 8.89 17.75 -2.45
C ILE A 183 7.93 18.15 -1.32
N TYR A 184 7.20 17.17 -0.77
CA TYR A 184 6.15 17.39 0.21
C TYR A 184 6.69 17.26 1.64
N PRO A 185 6.63 18.31 2.47
CA PRO A 185 7.14 18.26 3.84
C PRO A 185 6.45 17.22 4.71
N ARG A 186 5.13 17.07 4.53
CA ARG A 186 4.26 16.16 5.28
C ARG A 186 3.39 15.36 4.31
N VAL A 187 3.46 14.04 4.44
CA VAL A 187 2.59 13.09 3.71
C VAL A 187 1.69 12.40 4.72
N VAL A 188 0.39 12.29 4.42
CA VAL A 188 -0.50 11.41 5.17
C VAL A 188 -0.71 10.13 4.38
N TYR A 189 -0.48 8.99 5.03
CA TYR A 189 -0.82 7.68 4.52
C TYR A 189 -2.12 7.22 5.17
N ILE A 190 -3.09 6.80 4.35
CA ILE A 190 -4.42 6.37 4.78
C ILE A 190 -4.65 4.97 4.22
N ASP A 191 -5.06 4.07 5.10
CA ASP A 191 -5.21 2.66 4.81
C ASP A 191 -6.62 2.20 5.18
N ILE A 192 -7.39 1.76 4.16
CA ILE A 192 -8.75 1.24 4.31
C ILE A 192 -8.85 -0.26 3.96
N ASP A 193 -7.72 -0.95 3.85
CA ASP A 193 -7.64 -2.41 3.88
C ASP A 193 -8.22 -2.95 5.20
N VAL A 194 -8.76 -4.17 5.18
CA VAL A 194 -9.26 -4.78 6.42
C VAL A 194 -8.13 -5.14 7.38
N HIS A 195 -6.90 -5.32 6.88
CA HIS A 195 -5.72 -5.61 7.67
C HIS A 195 -4.99 -4.33 8.06
N HIS A 196 -4.32 -4.35 9.22
CA HIS A 196 -3.50 -3.23 9.65
C HIS A 196 -2.30 -3.03 8.69
N GLY A 197 -2.08 -1.79 8.24
CA GLY A 197 -0.97 -1.38 7.38
C GLY A 197 0.39 -1.33 8.08
N ASP A 198 0.77 -2.46 8.68
CA ASP A 198 1.88 -2.59 9.60
C ASP A 198 3.25 -2.31 8.99
N GLY A 199 3.51 -2.72 7.75
CA GLY A 199 4.80 -2.45 7.08
C GLY A 199 5.03 -0.96 6.83
N VAL A 200 3.98 -0.22 6.44
CA VAL A 200 4.07 1.24 6.25
C VAL A 200 4.18 1.96 7.59
N GLN A 201 3.40 1.54 8.59
CA GLN A 201 3.51 2.06 9.96
C GLN A 201 4.92 1.88 10.51
N GLU A 202 5.49 0.68 10.40
CA GLU A 202 6.83 0.35 10.89
C GLU A 202 7.92 1.20 10.21
N ALA A 203 7.83 1.36 8.88
CA ALA A 203 8.80 2.15 8.11
C ALA A 203 8.89 3.62 8.57
N PHE A 204 7.77 4.19 9.03
CA PHE A 204 7.68 5.59 9.44
C PHE A 204 7.44 5.80 10.94
N TYR A 205 7.52 4.74 11.76
CA TYR A 205 7.15 4.76 13.18
C TYR A 205 7.91 5.78 14.05
N GLN A 206 9.04 6.27 13.55
CA GLN A 206 9.92 7.24 14.20
C GLN A 206 9.90 8.64 13.56
N SER A 207 9.09 8.85 12.52
CA SER A 207 9.07 10.08 11.71
C SER A 207 7.81 10.90 11.96
N ASP A 208 7.97 12.23 12.05
CA ASP A 208 6.88 13.21 12.08
C ASP A 208 6.52 13.75 10.68
N ARG A 209 7.27 13.34 9.65
CA ARG A 209 7.02 13.75 8.25
C ARG A 209 6.00 12.88 7.52
N VAL A 210 5.66 11.73 8.11
CA VAL A 210 4.63 10.82 7.60
C VAL A 210 3.70 10.47 8.75
N MET A 211 2.41 10.75 8.59
CA MET A 211 1.39 10.27 9.51
C MET A 211 0.70 9.07 8.88
N THR A 212 0.69 7.93 9.56
CA THR A 212 0.00 6.72 9.11
C THR A 212 -1.35 6.61 9.81
N VAL A 213 -2.43 6.43 9.05
CA VAL A 213 -3.78 6.26 9.56
C VAL A 213 -4.37 4.97 9.00
N SER A 214 -4.67 4.00 9.85
CA SER A 214 -5.19 2.70 9.41
C SER A 214 -6.51 2.34 10.10
N PHE A 215 -7.48 1.87 9.31
CA PHE A 215 -8.81 1.44 9.75
C PHE A 215 -8.99 -0.05 9.46
N HIS A 216 -8.84 -0.91 10.47
CA HIS A 216 -8.68 -2.35 10.25
C HIS A 216 -9.42 -3.18 11.31
N ARG A 217 -9.68 -4.46 11.03
CA ARG A 217 -10.23 -5.41 12.01
C ARG A 217 -9.15 -5.70 13.04
N TYR A 218 -9.49 -5.61 14.34
CA TYR A 218 -8.55 -5.87 15.42
C TYR A 218 -9.20 -6.60 16.60
N ASP A 219 -8.66 -7.78 16.90
CA ASP A 219 -8.95 -8.56 18.11
C ASP A 219 -7.65 -9.06 18.79
N GLY A 220 -6.49 -8.57 18.33
CA GLY A 220 -5.15 -9.03 18.74
C GLY A 220 -4.70 -10.35 18.10
N SER A 221 -5.57 -11.02 17.34
CA SER A 221 -5.26 -12.30 16.66
C SER A 221 -5.46 -12.25 15.15
N PHE A 222 -6.30 -11.35 14.64
CA PHE A 222 -6.42 -11.10 13.20
C PHE A 222 -5.07 -10.68 12.63
N PHE A 223 -4.68 -11.25 11.50
CA PHE A 223 -3.46 -10.83 10.83
C PHE A 223 -3.46 -9.31 10.59
N PRO A 224 -2.35 -8.58 10.85
CA PRO A 224 -1.03 -9.05 11.31
C PRO A 224 -0.84 -9.10 12.85
N GLY A 225 -1.89 -8.92 13.64
CA GLY A 225 -1.85 -8.94 15.11
C GLY A 225 -1.36 -7.65 15.75
N THR A 226 -1.19 -6.59 14.97
CA THR A 226 -0.75 -5.24 15.39
C THR A 226 -1.82 -4.19 15.04
N GLY A 227 -1.58 -2.92 15.36
CA GLY A 227 -2.54 -1.84 15.09
C GLY A 227 -3.48 -1.56 16.26
N SER A 228 -3.06 -1.88 17.49
CA SER A 228 -3.82 -1.50 18.67
C SER A 228 -3.94 0.02 18.81
N LEU A 229 -4.93 0.48 19.56
CA LEU A 229 -5.15 1.91 19.83
C LEU A 229 -3.95 2.59 20.54
N ASP A 230 -3.13 1.80 21.24
CA ASP A 230 -1.97 2.27 22.01
C ASP A 230 -0.68 2.37 21.16
N GLU A 231 -0.68 1.81 19.95
CA GLU A 231 0.44 1.92 19.01
C GLU A 231 0.45 3.29 18.31
N ILE A 232 0.98 4.29 19.00
CA ILE A 232 0.93 5.68 18.56
C ILE A 232 2.24 6.19 17.92
N GLY A 233 3.21 5.32 17.66
CA GLY A 233 4.55 5.71 17.20
C GLY A 233 5.49 6.07 18.34
N ILE A 234 6.77 6.29 18.01
CA ILE A 234 7.83 6.53 19.00
C ILE A 234 8.75 7.67 18.56
N ARG A 235 9.56 8.17 19.51
CA ARG A 235 10.51 9.28 19.28
C ARG A 235 9.79 10.47 18.63
N LYS A 236 10.28 10.96 17.48
CA LYS A 236 9.64 12.07 16.75
C LYS A 236 8.30 11.67 16.15
N GLY A 237 8.11 10.40 15.80
CA GLY A 237 6.86 9.86 15.26
C GLY A 237 5.79 9.55 16.32
N LYS A 238 6.03 9.86 17.60
CA LYS A 238 4.99 9.67 18.64
C LYS A 238 3.79 10.57 18.36
N CYS A 239 2.59 9.98 18.40
CA CYS A 239 1.31 10.55 17.98
C CYS A 239 1.15 10.76 16.45
N TYR A 240 2.08 10.26 15.63
CA TYR A 240 1.99 10.28 14.16
C TYR A 240 1.62 8.90 13.56
N ALA A 241 1.41 7.88 14.39
CA ALA A 241 0.69 6.67 13.99
C ALA A 241 -0.72 6.69 14.63
N VAL A 242 -1.75 6.60 13.80
CA VAL A 242 -3.16 6.62 14.19
C VAL A 242 -3.80 5.30 13.78
N ASN A 243 -4.17 4.51 14.77
CA ASN A 243 -4.84 3.23 14.56
C ASN A 243 -6.30 3.30 14.97
N VAL A 244 -7.18 2.79 14.10
CA VAL A 244 -8.62 2.70 14.31
C VAL A 244 -8.99 1.21 14.34
N PRO A 245 -8.84 0.54 15.50
CA PRO A 245 -9.15 -0.88 15.64
C PRO A 245 -10.67 -1.12 15.65
N LEU A 246 -11.16 -1.85 14.65
CA LEU A 246 -12.59 -2.12 14.44
C LEU A 246 -12.93 -3.60 14.68
N GLN A 247 -14.21 -3.85 14.93
CA GLN A 247 -14.77 -5.18 15.07
C GLN A 247 -15.43 -5.63 13.76
N GLU A 248 -15.84 -6.90 13.70
CA GLU A 248 -16.47 -7.50 12.52
C GLU A 248 -17.75 -6.79 12.08
N HIS A 249 -18.07 -6.97 10.80
CA HIS A 249 -19.32 -6.56 10.15
C HIS A 249 -19.66 -5.07 10.25
N ILE A 250 -18.65 -4.19 10.36
CA ILE A 250 -18.88 -2.75 10.28
C ILE A 250 -19.60 -2.41 8.96
N ASP A 251 -20.68 -1.64 9.07
CA ASP A 251 -21.51 -1.21 7.94
C ASP A 251 -21.05 0.15 7.36
N ASP A 252 -21.59 0.51 6.19
CA ASP A 252 -21.29 1.77 5.49
C ASP A 252 -21.51 3.01 6.37
N ILE A 253 -22.57 3.03 7.19
CA ILE A 253 -22.95 4.20 7.99
C ILE A 253 -21.96 4.40 9.14
N SER A 254 -21.61 3.30 9.81
CA SER A 254 -20.70 3.27 10.94
C SER A 254 -19.27 3.57 10.50
N TYR A 255 -18.84 2.99 9.37
CA TYR A 255 -17.52 3.22 8.80
C TYR A 255 -17.38 4.67 8.33
N ALA A 256 -18.36 5.20 7.57
CA ALA A 256 -18.34 6.61 7.15
C ALA A 256 -18.30 7.55 8.35
N TYR A 257 -19.07 7.26 9.41
CA TYR A 257 -19.04 8.07 10.63
C TYR A 257 -17.64 8.16 11.25
N ILE A 258 -16.99 7.01 11.50
CA ILE A 258 -15.68 7.02 12.16
C ILE A 258 -14.60 7.55 11.24
N PHE A 259 -14.62 7.17 9.95
CA PHE A 259 -13.66 7.61 8.93
C PHE A 259 -13.68 9.13 8.78
N GLU A 260 -14.84 9.74 8.50
CA GLU A 260 -14.92 11.19 8.29
C GLU A 260 -14.50 11.98 9.53
N LYS A 261 -14.85 11.50 10.74
CA LYS A 261 -14.50 12.17 11.99
C LYS A 261 -13.01 12.09 12.32
N VAL A 262 -12.41 10.92 12.16
CA VAL A 262 -10.97 10.73 12.39
C VAL A 262 -10.19 11.50 11.33
N MET A 263 -10.52 11.32 10.05
CA MET A 263 -9.79 11.95 8.96
C MET A 263 -9.94 13.47 8.96
N GLN A 264 -11.10 14.04 9.27
CA GLN A 264 -11.22 15.50 9.39
C GLN A 264 -10.25 16.04 10.45
N ASN A 265 -10.20 15.41 11.63
CA ASN A 265 -9.32 15.83 12.71
C ASN A 265 -7.84 15.67 12.34
N VAL A 266 -7.47 14.55 11.69
CA VAL A 266 -6.12 14.34 11.15
C VAL A 266 -5.74 15.45 10.18
N MET A 267 -6.60 15.78 9.23
CA MET A 267 -6.32 16.80 8.21
C MET A 267 -6.19 18.20 8.84
N ASP A 268 -7.03 18.54 9.81
CA ASP A 268 -7.01 19.83 10.52
C ASP A 268 -5.73 20.00 11.36
N VAL A 269 -5.27 18.93 12.02
CA VAL A 269 -4.13 18.95 12.94
C VAL A 269 -2.79 18.76 12.20
N TYR A 270 -2.68 17.71 11.39
CA TYR A 270 -1.42 17.33 10.75
C TYR A 270 -1.11 18.16 9.52
N GLN A 271 -2.14 18.72 8.86
CA GLN A 271 -2.02 19.58 7.68
C GLN A 271 -1.06 19.02 6.62
N PRO A 272 -1.30 17.81 6.09
CA PRO A 272 -0.43 17.22 5.09
C PRO A 272 -0.44 18.05 3.79
N SER A 273 0.60 17.87 2.97
CA SER A 273 0.72 18.47 1.65
C SER A 273 0.57 17.46 0.51
N ALA A 274 0.51 16.16 0.81
CA ALA A 274 0.19 15.08 -0.12
C ALA A 274 -0.47 13.92 0.63
N ILE A 275 -1.29 13.15 -0.09
CA ILE A 275 -2.04 12.00 0.41
C ILE A 275 -1.58 10.75 -0.33
N VAL A 276 -1.37 9.65 0.39
CA VAL A 276 -1.33 8.31 -0.16
C VAL A 276 -2.50 7.52 0.43
N LEU A 277 -3.39 7.05 -0.42
CA LEU A 277 -4.59 6.30 -0.04
C LEU A 277 -4.48 4.88 -0.60
N GLN A 278 -4.29 3.92 0.29
CA GLN A 278 -4.38 2.49 -0.02
C GLN A 278 -5.86 2.10 0.03
N CYS A 279 -6.38 1.51 -1.04
CA CYS A 279 -7.78 1.14 -1.19
C CYS A 279 -7.95 -0.39 -1.22
N GLY A 280 -7.47 -1.07 -0.18
CA GLY A 280 -7.62 -2.50 0.03
C GLY A 280 -9.09 -2.91 0.02
N ALA A 281 -9.46 -3.71 -0.98
CA ALA A 281 -10.86 -4.05 -1.27
C ALA A 281 -11.35 -5.30 -0.54
N ASP A 282 -10.59 -5.82 0.42
CA ASP A 282 -11.00 -6.91 1.32
C ASP A 282 -11.80 -6.42 2.53
N SER A 283 -11.90 -5.11 2.74
CA SER A 283 -12.86 -4.50 3.65
C SER A 283 -14.32 -4.54 3.12
N LEU A 284 -14.53 -5.00 1.89
CA LEU A 284 -15.85 -5.16 1.28
C LEU A 284 -16.61 -6.36 1.82
N ALA A 285 -17.94 -6.23 1.85
CA ALA A 285 -18.85 -7.33 2.15
C ALA A 285 -18.68 -8.51 1.16
N GLY A 286 -18.67 -9.72 1.71
CA GLY A 286 -18.52 -10.96 0.94
C GLY A 286 -17.12 -11.14 0.35
N ASP A 287 -16.11 -10.48 0.91
CA ASP A 287 -14.72 -10.84 0.69
C ASP A 287 -14.42 -12.27 1.22
N ARG A 288 -13.37 -12.91 0.70
CA ARG A 288 -13.00 -14.28 1.09
C ARG A 288 -12.24 -14.34 2.41
N LEU A 289 -11.49 -13.30 2.76
CA LEU A 289 -10.64 -13.25 3.96
C LEU A 289 -11.10 -12.15 4.94
N GLY A 290 -11.59 -11.02 4.43
CA GLY A 290 -12.09 -9.94 5.26
C GLY A 290 -13.47 -10.21 5.86
N SER A 291 -13.73 -9.60 7.02
CA SER A 291 -14.95 -9.79 7.81
C SER A 291 -15.76 -8.50 8.01
N PHE A 292 -15.50 -7.48 7.21
CA PHE A 292 -16.31 -6.25 7.18
C PHE A 292 -17.53 -6.41 6.26
N ASN A 293 -18.44 -5.43 6.33
CA ASN A 293 -19.70 -5.46 5.60
C ASN A 293 -19.90 -4.19 4.74
N LEU A 294 -18.81 -3.68 4.15
CA LEU A 294 -18.87 -2.46 3.33
C LEU A 294 -19.38 -2.74 1.93
N SER A 295 -20.23 -1.85 1.43
CA SER A 295 -20.58 -1.81 0.02
C SER A 295 -19.49 -1.11 -0.81
N VAL A 296 -19.52 -1.31 -2.13
CA VAL A 296 -18.69 -0.53 -3.07
C VAL A 296 -18.90 0.98 -2.90
N LYS A 297 -20.11 1.42 -2.53
CA LYS A 297 -20.39 2.84 -2.29
C LYS A 297 -19.82 3.32 -0.96
N GLY A 298 -19.96 2.52 0.10
CA GLY A 298 -19.37 2.82 1.41
C GLY A 298 -17.86 2.94 1.32
N HIS A 299 -17.20 1.97 0.69
CA HIS A 299 -15.76 2.00 0.46
C HIS A 299 -15.33 3.22 -0.38
N GLY A 300 -16.00 3.45 -1.53
CA GLY A 300 -15.72 4.61 -2.38
C GLY A 300 -16.00 5.97 -1.71
N SER A 301 -16.85 6.02 -0.69
CA SER A 301 -17.10 7.27 0.05
C SER A 301 -15.86 7.80 0.76
N CYS A 302 -14.93 6.91 1.15
CA CYS A 302 -13.63 7.28 1.73
C CYS A 302 -12.78 8.04 0.71
N VAL A 303 -12.67 7.51 -0.52
CA VAL A 303 -11.98 8.18 -1.64
C VAL A 303 -12.63 9.52 -1.95
N ALA A 304 -13.97 9.58 -2.00
CA ALA A 304 -14.70 10.81 -2.25
C ALA A 304 -14.50 11.86 -1.14
N PHE A 305 -14.41 11.44 0.12
CA PHE A 305 -14.13 12.32 1.25
C PHE A 305 -12.72 12.90 1.14
N MET A 306 -11.70 12.07 0.94
CA MET A 306 -10.31 12.51 0.85
C MET A 306 -10.05 13.41 -0.37
N LYS A 307 -10.72 13.15 -1.48
CA LYS A 307 -10.65 13.99 -2.67
C LYS A 307 -11.07 15.45 -2.43
N LYS A 308 -11.95 15.72 -1.46
CA LYS A 308 -12.43 17.09 -1.15
C LYS A 308 -11.32 18.00 -0.63
N PHE A 309 -10.25 17.46 -0.08
CA PHE A 309 -9.13 18.24 0.45
C PHE A 309 -8.22 18.82 -0.64
N LYS A 310 -8.39 18.40 -1.91
CA LYS A 310 -7.68 18.97 -3.08
C LYS A 310 -6.15 18.99 -2.92
N LEU A 311 -5.60 17.94 -2.30
CA LEU A 311 -4.16 17.70 -2.24
C LEU A 311 -3.76 16.66 -3.30
N PRO A 312 -2.49 16.69 -3.76
CA PRO A 312 -1.92 15.62 -4.57
C PRO A 312 -2.15 14.26 -3.90
N MET A 313 -2.82 13.36 -4.62
CA MET A 313 -3.28 12.08 -4.05
C MET A 313 -2.80 10.89 -4.89
N LEU A 314 -1.98 10.03 -4.28
CA LEU A 314 -1.64 8.72 -4.82
C LEU A 314 -2.69 7.72 -4.34
N VAL A 315 -3.38 7.06 -5.26
CA VAL A 315 -4.41 6.05 -4.99
C VAL A 315 -3.86 4.70 -5.39
N LEU A 316 -3.83 3.77 -4.44
CA LEU A 316 -3.24 2.45 -4.60
C LEU A 316 -4.29 1.35 -4.41
N GLY A 317 -3.97 0.15 -4.87
CA GLY A 317 -4.74 -1.05 -4.59
C GLY A 317 -4.59 -1.51 -3.15
N GLY A 318 -4.27 -2.79 -2.97
CA GLY A 318 -4.25 -3.44 -1.66
C GLY A 318 -4.81 -4.85 -1.70
N GLY A 319 -5.30 -5.35 -0.57
CA GLY A 319 -6.03 -6.61 -0.48
C GLY A 319 -7.33 -6.65 -1.29
N GLY A 320 -8.04 -7.77 -1.20
CA GLY A 320 -9.29 -8.02 -1.93
C GLY A 320 -9.26 -9.35 -2.69
N TYR A 321 -10.07 -10.29 -2.22
CA TYR A 321 -9.97 -11.71 -2.55
C TYR A 321 -11.24 -12.28 -3.19
N THR A 322 -12.34 -11.52 -3.17
CA THR A 322 -13.47 -11.72 -4.10
C THR A 322 -13.28 -10.85 -5.36
N ILE A 323 -12.50 -11.35 -6.33
CA ILE A 323 -11.96 -10.56 -7.47
C ILE A 323 -13.00 -9.77 -8.29
N ARG A 324 -14.23 -10.26 -8.40
CA ARG A 324 -15.33 -9.55 -9.10
C ARG A 324 -15.76 -8.28 -8.36
N ASN A 325 -15.68 -8.28 -7.03
CA ASN A 325 -16.00 -7.14 -6.18
C ASN A 325 -14.85 -6.14 -6.15
N VAL A 326 -13.60 -6.61 -6.13
CA VAL A 326 -12.41 -5.77 -6.29
C VAL A 326 -12.50 -4.95 -7.57
N ALA A 327 -12.80 -5.62 -8.70
CA ALA A 327 -12.93 -4.95 -9.98
C ALA A 327 -14.05 -3.89 -9.98
N ARG A 328 -15.18 -4.14 -9.30
CA ARG A 328 -16.26 -3.17 -9.13
C ARG A 328 -15.83 -1.97 -8.29
N ALA A 329 -15.15 -2.20 -7.17
CA ALA A 329 -14.72 -1.15 -6.24
C ALA A 329 -13.70 -0.20 -6.88
N TRP A 330 -12.59 -0.73 -7.40
CA TRP A 330 -11.56 0.08 -8.04
C TRP A 330 -12.06 0.79 -9.31
N THR A 331 -13.00 0.18 -10.05
CA THR A 331 -13.68 0.88 -11.15
C THR A 331 -14.50 2.06 -10.63
N TYR A 332 -15.31 1.85 -9.59
CA TYR A 332 -16.14 2.90 -9.02
C TYR A 332 -15.29 4.06 -8.47
N GLU A 333 -14.21 3.75 -7.77
CA GLU A 333 -13.26 4.73 -7.21
C GLU A 333 -12.49 5.48 -8.30
N THR A 334 -12.16 4.82 -9.41
CA THR A 334 -11.64 5.50 -10.61
C THR A 334 -12.67 6.50 -11.15
N GLY A 335 -13.97 6.16 -11.11
CA GLY A 335 -15.07 7.06 -11.44
C GLY A 335 -15.08 8.30 -10.55
N ILE A 336 -14.91 8.12 -9.25
CA ILE A 336 -14.79 9.22 -8.28
C ILE A 336 -13.57 10.09 -8.60
N CYS A 337 -12.40 9.50 -8.83
CA CYS A 337 -11.16 10.23 -9.15
C CYS A 337 -11.32 11.05 -10.44
N THR A 338 -11.95 10.50 -11.47
CA THR A 338 -12.15 11.15 -12.78
C THR A 338 -13.39 12.04 -12.88
N ASN A 339 -14.15 12.22 -11.79
CA ASN A 339 -15.46 12.89 -11.80
C ASN A 339 -16.39 12.32 -12.88
N THR A 340 -16.45 10.99 -12.98
CA THR A 340 -17.30 10.25 -13.92
C THR A 340 -18.42 9.56 -13.17
N GLU A 341 -19.66 9.94 -13.47
CA GLU A 341 -20.83 9.17 -13.05
C GLU A 341 -20.90 7.87 -13.85
N LEU A 342 -21.00 6.76 -13.14
CA LEU A 342 -21.03 5.42 -13.72
C LEU A 342 -22.45 4.85 -13.63
N PRO A 343 -23.07 4.47 -14.75
CA PRO A 343 -24.30 3.69 -14.74
C PRO A 343 -24.11 2.38 -13.96
N ASN A 344 -25.16 1.94 -13.26
CA ASN A 344 -25.07 0.72 -12.47
C ASN A 344 -25.03 -0.56 -13.33
N ASP A 345 -25.46 -0.50 -14.59
CA ASP A 345 -25.27 -1.58 -15.57
C ASP A 345 -23.79 -1.66 -15.99
N LEU A 346 -23.20 -2.86 -15.89
CA LEU A 346 -21.82 -3.06 -16.32
C LEU A 346 -21.72 -3.03 -17.86
N PRO A 347 -20.67 -2.42 -18.43
CA PRO A 347 -20.41 -2.49 -19.86
C PRO A 347 -20.02 -3.92 -20.25
N GLN A 348 -20.46 -4.35 -21.43
CA GLN A 348 -20.04 -5.62 -22.03
C GLN A 348 -18.52 -5.64 -22.20
N ASN A 349 -17.90 -6.76 -21.82
CA ASN A 349 -16.45 -6.97 -21.90
C ASN A 349 -16.14 -8.47 -21.93
N GLN A 350 -14.89 -8.83 -22.23
CA GLN A 350 -14.47 -10.24 -22.33
C GLN A 350 -14.65 -11.06 -21.04
N TYR A 351 -14.71 -10.40 -19.87
CA TYR A 351 -14.89 -11.03 -18.57
C TYR A 351 -16.32 -10.88 -18.03
N TYR A 352 -17.30 -10.48 -18.86
CA TYR A 352 -18.65 -10.12 -18.41
C TYR A 352 -19.34 -11.21 -17.59
N SER A 353 -19.10 -12.48 -17.92
CA SER A 353 -19.65 -13.65 -17.20
C SER A 353 -19.22 -13.73 -15.74
N HIS A 354 -18.07 -13.16 -15.36
CA HIS A 354 -17.59 -13.13 -13.96
C HIS A 354 -18.46 -12.29 -13.03
N TYR A 355 -19.30 -11.40 -13.59
CA TYR A 355 -20.15 -10.49 -12.82
C TYR A 355 -21.60 -10.97 -12.69
N GLY A 356 -21.87 -12.22 -13.08
CA GLY A 356 -23.18 -12.82 -12.87
C GLY A 356 -23.51 -13.05 -11.38
N PRO A 357 -24.80 -13.17 -11.04
CA PRO A 357 -25.95 -13.15 -11.93
C PRO A 357 -26.54 -11.76 -12.18
N ASP A 358 -26.09 -10.73 -11.45
CA ASP A 358 -26.73 -9.41 -11.46
C ASP A 358 -26.16 -8.46 -12.51
N PHE A 359 -24.90 -8.63 -12.90
CA PHE A 359 -24.19 -7.80 -13.88
C PHE A 359 -24.24 -6.29 -13.55
N ARG A 360 -24.25 -5.97 -12.25
CA ARG A 360 -24.27 -4.60 -11.73
C ARG A 360 -22.91 -4.17 -11.18
N LEU A 361 -22.64 -2.87 -11.21
CA LEU A 361 -21.49 -2.25 -10.56
C LEU A 361 -21.65 -2.31 -9.03
N HIS A 362 -22.80 -1.86 -8.54
CA HIS A 362 -23.20 -1.97 -7.14
C HIS A 362 -24.04 -3.23 -6.98
N SER A 363 -23.38 -4.31 -6.56
CA SER A 363 -23.98 -5.60 -6.30
C SER A 363 -24.54 -5.70 -4.88
N ASN A 364 -25.55 -6.54 -4.67
CA ASN A 364 -26.18 -6.78 -3.37
C ASN A 364 -25.36 -7.76 -2.51
N ASN A 365 -24.08 -7.48 -2.29
CA ASN A 365 -23.20 -8.34 -1.50
C ASN A 365 -23.20 -8.01 0.01
N VAL A 366 -23.75 -6.85 0.38
CA VAL A 366 -23.89 -6.45 1.80
C VAL A 366 -24.85 -7.41 2.49
N ASP A 367 -24.40 -8.03 3.56
CA ASP A 367 -25.24 -8.89 4.40
C ASP A 367 -26.09 -8.01 5.31
N ARG A 368 -27.40 -7.96 5.04
CA ARG A 368 -28.36 -7.17 5.82
C ARG A 368 -28.70 -7.80 7.18
N ASN A 369 -28.34 -9.07 7.39
CA ASN A 369 -28.59 -9.81 8.62
C ASN A 369 -27.36 -9.87 9.52
N ALA A 370 -26.17 -9.50 9.02
CA ALA A 370 -24.96 -9.47 9.82
C ALA A 370 -25.10 -8.45 10.95
N GLU A 371 -24.83 -8.88 12.18
CA GLU A 371 -24.82 -8.00 13.34
C GLU A 371 -23.51 -7.21 13.36
N ASN A 372 -23.62 -5.89 13.21
CA ASN A 372 -22.50 -4.97 13.30
C ASN A 372 -22.00 -4.90 14.76
N ALA A 373 -20.83 -5.48 15.03
CA ALA A 373 -20.24 -5.52 16.36
C ALA A 373 -19.68 -4.17 16.84
N ASN A 374 -19.71 -3.13 16.00
CA ASN A 374 -19.16 -1.81 16.27
C ASN A 374 -20.25 -0.87 16.80
N THR A 375 -20.58 -1.01 18.08
CA THR A 375 -21.55 -0.10 18.71
C THR A 375 -21.10 1.36 18.59
N ARG A 376 -22.07 2.28 18.54
CA ARG A 376 -21.77 3.72 18.50
C ARG A 376 -20.90 4.18 19.68
N GLN A 377 -21.12 3.62 20.86
CA GLN A 377 -20.33 3.88 22.05
C GLN A 377 -18.86 3.47 21.87
N TYR A 378 -18.62 2.27 21.31
CA TYR A 378 -17.27 1.78 21.02
C TYR A 378 -16.54 2.69 20.02
N LEU A 379 -17.20 3.08 18.92
CA LEU A 379 -16.62 3.99 17.94
C LEU A 379 -16.33 5.38 18.53
N ASP A 380 -17.21 5.90 19.39
CA ASP A 380 -17.01 7.18 20.05
C ASP A 380 -15.84 7.15 21.05
N GLN A 381 -15.59 6.02 21.71
CA GLN A 381 -14.43 5.83 22.58
C GLN A 381 -13.12 5.87 21.79
N ILE A 382 -13.03 5.13 20.67
CA ILE A 382 -11.86 5.14 19.78
C ILE A 382 -11.62 6.57 19.26
N ARG A 383 -12.66 7.21 18.72
CA ARG A 383 -12.60 8.58 18.21
C ARG A 383 -12.08 9.56 19.26
N ALA A 384 -12.54 9.45 20.50
CA ALA A 384 -12.13 10.32 21.60
C ALA A 384 -10.66 10.11 21.98
N ALA A 385 -10.21 8.86 22.06
CA ALA A 385 -8.81 8.53 22.34
C ALA A 385 -7.87 9.06 21.25
N ILE A 386 -8.22 8.85 19.98
CA ILE A 386 -7.47 9.38 18.83
C ILE A 386 -7.43 10.92 18.87
N ALA A 387 -8.56 11.57 19.17
CA ALA A 387 -8.60 13.01 19.27
C ALA A 387 -7.69 13.55 20.40
N GLU A 388 -7.57 12.84 21.52
CA GLU A 388 -6.64 13.20 22.59
C GLU A 388 -5.17 12.99 22.17
N ASN A 389 -4.87 11.89 21.46
CA ASN A 389 -3.53 11.66 20.91
C ASN A 389 -3.12 12.77 19.93
N LEU A 390 -4.03 13.17 19.02
CA LEU A 390 -3.79 14.21 18.03
C LEU A 390 -3.55 15.59 18.64
N ARG A 391 -4.02 15.89 19.87
CA ARG A 391 -3.68 17.15 20.56
C ARG A 391 -2.19 17.30 20.85
N ASN A 392 -1.45 16.19 20.88
CA ASN A 392 -0.01 16.18 21.11
C ASN A 392 0.81 16.27 19.81
N VAL A 393 0.15 16.32 18.65
CA VAL A 393 0.81 16.50 17.36
C VAL A 393 1.18 17.97 17.19
N ASN A 394 2.43 18.23 16.82
CA ASN A 394 2.86 19.59 16.50
C ASN A 394 2.29 19.99 15.13
N TRP A 395 1.54 21.10 15.11
CA TRP A 395 0.90 21.67 13.92
C TRP A 395 1.88 22.19 12.86
N ALA A 396 3.18 22.30 13.17
CA ALA A 396 4.20 22.78 12.24
C ALA A 396 5.59 22.18 12.51
N PRO A 397 6.24 21.53 11.53
CA PRO A 397 7.68 21.45 11.49
C PRO A 397 8.23 22.67 10.75
N SER A 398 9.24 23.31 11.33
CA SER A 398 10.19 24.13 10.59
C SER A 398 11.02 23.19 9.71
N VAL A 399 10.82 23.21 8.40
CA VAL A 399 11.65 22.45 7.45
C VAL A 399 12.48 23.45 6.65
N ALA A 400 13.80 23.29 6.67
CA ALA A 400 14.69 24.02 5.77
C ALA A 400 14.39 23.61 4.33
N MET A 401 14.31 24.58 3.40
CA MET A 401 14.13 24.27 1.98
C MET A 401 15.34 23.48 1.49
N ASN A 402 15.09 22.27 0.97
CA ASN A 402 16.11 21.51 0.23
C ASN A 402 16.01 21.87 -1.25
N GLU A 403 17.17 22.00 -1.91
CA GLU A 403 17.24 22.09 -3.37
C GLU A 403 16.65 20.82 -3.99
N ILE A 404 15.87 21.00 -5.07
CA ILE A 404 15.25 19.91 -5.83
C ILE A 404 16.37 19.01 -6.36
N PRO A 405 16.38 17.71 -6.04
CA PRO A 405 17.36 16.77 -6.59
C PRO A 405 17.41 16.84 -8.13
N PRO A 406 18.61 16.89 -8.75
CA PRO A 406 18.75 17.04 -10.21
C PRO A 406 18.07 15.94 -11.02
N ASP A 407 17.90 14.75 -10.43
CA ASP A 407 17.23 13.60 -11.05
C ASP A 407 15.75 13.85 -11.32
N ILE A 408 15.07 14.74 -10.58
CA ILE A 408 13.67 15.17 -10.81
C ILE A 408 13.55 16.11 -12.03
N GLN A 409 14.64 16.78 -12.43
CA GLN A 409 14.66 17.65 -13.61
C GLN A 409 14.93 16.90 -14.91
N ALA A 410 15.41 15.65 -14.85
CA ALA A 410 15.66 14.80 -16.00
C ALA A 410 14.38 14.17 -16.60
N PHE A 411 13.20 14.62 -16.17
CA PHE A 411 11.92 14.20 -16.76
C PHE A 411 11.70 14.94 -18.07
N ASN A 412 11.73 14.19 -19.17
CA ASN A 412 11.37 14.76 -20.46
C ASN A 412 9.83 14.76 -20.59
N HIS A 413 9.24 15.95 -20.48
CA HIS A 413 7.78 16.15 -20.60
C HIS A 413 7.22 15.76 -21.98
N ASP A 414 8.04 15.74 -23.04
CA ASP A 414 7.61 15.40 -24.40
C ASP A 414 7.60 13.88 -24.65
N THR A 415 8.54 13.14 -24.04
CA THR A 415 8.64 11.67 -24.20
C THR A 415 8.02 10.89 -23.04
N GLY A 416 7.72 11.55 -21.93
CA GLY A 416 7.17 10.91 -20.74
C GLY A 416 8.16 9.99 -20.01
N SER A 417 9.46 10.12 -20.28
CA SER A 417 10.52 9.24 -19.73
C SER A 417 11.62 10.03 -19.02
N TRP A 418 12.31 9.39 -18.09
CA TRP A 418 13.49 9.94 -17.41
C TRP A 418 14.75 9.62 -18.24
N GLU A 419 15.70 10.55 -18.36
CA GLU A 419 16.94 10.31 -19.13
C GLU A 419 17.74 9.08 -18.65
N HIS A 420 17.63 8.73 -17.37
CA HIS A 420 18.25 7.54 -16.78
C HIS A 420 17.57 6.22 -17.18
N ASP A 421 16.29 6.26 -17.60
CA ASP A 421 15.52 5.07 -17.96
C ASP A 421 15.87 4.58 -19.38
N GLN A 422 16.40 5.45 -20.26
CA GLN A 422 16.77 5.05 -21.63
C GLN A 422 18.03 4.18 -21.72
N ALA A 423 18.86 4.16 -20.67
CA ALA A 423 20.12 3.43 -20.68
C ALA A 423 19.96 1.91 -20.45
N GLU A 424 18.90 1.47 -19.74
CA GLU A 424 18.63 0.05 -19.50
C GLU A 424 17.63 -0.57 -20.49
N ASP A 425 16.88 0.24 -21.23
CA ASP A 425 16.01 -0.20 -22.33
C ASP A 425 16.77 -0.39 -23.66
N GLY A 426 18.09 -0.12 -23.66
CA GLY A 426 19.01 -0.39 -24.76
C GLY A 426 19.43 -1.86 -24.83
N ASN A 427 19.65 -2.35 -26.05
CA ASN A 427 20.04 -3.72 -26.41
C ASN A 427 21.01 -4.36 -25.37
N PRO A 428 20.71 -5.54 -24.79
CA PRO A 428 21.49 -6.15 -23.70
C PRO A 428 22.95 -6.50 -24.02
N ASP A 429 23.40 -6.29 -25.26
CA ASP A 429 24.78 -6.51 -25.71
C ASP A 429 25.67 -5.26 -25.68
N ASP A 430 25.12 -4.06 -25.47
CA ASP A 430 25.93 -2.83 -25.43
C ASP A 430 26.33 -2.48 -23.99
N ARG A 431 27.55 -2.86 -23.61
CA ARG A 431 28.16 -2.43 -22.33
C ARG A 431 28.47 -0.94 -22.40
N VAL A 432 27.69 -0.11 -21.71
CA VAL A 432 27.99 1.32 -21.55
C VAL A 432 29.01 1.52 -20.43
N ASP A 433 30.11 2.19 -20.76
CA ASP A 433 31.18 2.56 -19.85
C ASP A 433 30.67 3.56 -18.79
N GLN A 434 30.64 3.12 -17.52
CA GLN A 434 30.20 3.92 -16.37
C GLN A 434 31.17 5.06 -16.02
N SER A 435 32.31 5.21 -16.70
CA SER A 435 33.26 6.30 -16.44
C SER A 435 32.77 7.69 -16.89
N LYS A 436 31.62 7.78 -17.57
CA LYS A 436 31.07 9.04 -18.10
C LYS A 436 30.13 9.79 -17.15
N TYR A 437 29.65 9.14 -16.09
CA TYR A 437 28.73 9.74 -15.12
C TYR A 437 29.54 10.12 -13.89
N GLY A 438 29.96 11.40 -13.84
CA GLY A 438 30.89 11.97 -12.86
C GLY A 438 30.42 11.93 -11.40
N LEU A 439 30.34 10.73 -10.80
CA LEU A 439 30.30 10.52 -9.36
C LEU A 439 31.74 10.38 -8.85
N GLY A 440 32.15 11.43 -8.15
CA GLY A 440 33.53 11.80 -7.88
C GLY A 440 34.37 10.74 -7.16
N ALA A 441 35.63 10.68 -7.57
CA ALA A 441 36.71 9.88 -6.96
C ALA A 441 36.93 10.14 -5.46
N ALA A 442 36.31 11.18 -4.89
CA ALA A 442 36.43 11.53 -3.47
C ALA A 442 35.72 10.53 -2.52
N ASP A 443 34.58 9.96 -2.92
CA ASP A 443 33.86 8.96 -2.10
C ASP A 443 34.54 7.58 -2.15
N ARG A 444 35.22 7.26 -3.26
CA ARG A 444 36.04 6.05 -3.39
C ARG A 444 37.26 6.07 -2.45
N LEU A 445 37.95 7.21 -2.37
CA LEU A 445 39.12 7.38 -1.50
C LEU A 445 38.80 7.36 0.00
N ARG A 446 37.57 7.71 0.39
CA ARG A 446 37.11 7.59 1.78
C ARG A 446 36.73 6.15 2.13
N ARG A 447 36.11 5.41 1.20
CA ARG A 447 35.77 3.97 1.35
C ARG A 447 37.00 3.04 1.35
N GLU A 448 38.04 3.33 0.57
CA GLU A 448 39.26 2.51 0.56
C GLU A 448 40.12 2.68 1.84
N LYS A 449 39.96 3.80 2.55
CA LYS A 449 40.72 4.06 3.79
C LYS A 449 40.11 3.40 5.03
N GLU A 450 38.81 3.10 5.01
CA GLU A 450 38.11 2.41 6.10
C GLU A 450 38.16 0.87 5.98
N LEU A 451 38.53 0.33 4.82
CA LEU A 451 38.70 -1.11 4.58
C LEU A 451 40.13 -1.65 4.81
N ASN A 452 41.11 -0.77 5.03
CA ASN A 452 42.54 -1.13 5.13
C ASN A 452 43.15 -1.00 6.55
N VAL A 453 42.32 -1.08 7.60
CA VAL A 453 42.82 -1.22 8.98
C VAL A 453 42.19 -2.47 9.62
N PHE A 454 42.54 -3.63 9.06
CA PHE A 454 42.61 -4.88 9.83
C PHE A 454 44.07 -5.00 10.30
N ASP A 455 44.28 -4.86 11.61
CA ASP A 455 45.59 -4.95 12.24
C ASP A 455 45.98 -6.43 12.40
N ASP A 456 46.91 -6.89 11.55
CA ASP A 456 47.58 -8.20 11.60
C ASP A 456 48.63 -8.26 12.73
N ARG A 457 48.19 -8.08 13.98
CA ARG A 457 49.03 -8.34 15.15
C ARG A 457 48.24 -8.96 16.28
N GLU A 458 48.13 -10.29 16.23
CA GLU A 458 48.40 -11.15 17.39
C GLU A 458 48.31 -12.63 16.96
N ILE A 459 49.43 -13.17 16.47
CA ILE A 459 49.73 -14.60 16.44
C ILE A 459 51.02 -14.79 17.25
N TYR A 460 50.92 -15.47 18.40
CA TYR A 460 51.91 -16.37 19.01
C TYR A 460 51.10 -17.23 20.01
N ALA A 461 50.77 -18.50 19.71
CA ALA A 461 51.61 -19.71 19.80
C ALA A 461 52.07 -20.05 21.22
N GLY A 462 51.65 -21.22 21.73
CA GLY A 462 52.31 -21.91 22.84
C GLY A 462 51.40 -22.74 23.74
N ASP A 463 51.42 -24.05 23.51
CA ASP A 463 51.03 -25.19 24.34
C ASP A 463 50.93 -24.97 25.87
N ASP A 464 49.94 -25.61 26.50
CA ASP A 464 50.21 -26.54 27.60
C ASP A 464 48.99 -27.46 27.87
N ASP A 465 49.31 -28.74 27.96
CA ASP A 465 48.45 -29.87 28.27
C ASP A 465 47.88 -29.80 29.70
N GLN A 466 46.65 -30.26 29.90
CA GLN A 466 46.30 -31.14 31.04
C GLN A 466 44.89 -31.73 30.91
N ASP A 467 44.89 -32.99 30.53
CA ASP A 467 44.04 -34.07 30.97
C ASP A 467 43.64 -34.02 32.46
N HIS A 468 42.35 -34.21 32.76
CA HIS A 468 41.94 -35.05 33.89
C HIS A 468 40.48 -35.51 33.78
N ASP A 469 40.32 -36.83 33.67
CA ASP A 469 39.09 -37.59 33.88
C ASP A 469 38.53 -37.43 35.30
N GLY A 470 37.21 -37.61 35.47
CA GLY A 470 36.59 -37.68 36.79
C GLY A 470 35.07 -37.91 36.78
N ASP A 471 34.66 -39.13 36.48
CA ASP A 471 33.32 -39.68 36.69
C ASP A 471 33.01 -39.84 38.20
N SER A 472 31.85 -39.39 38.71
CA SER A 472 31.24 -39.96 39.92
C SER A 472 29.75 -39.57 40.12
N LYS A 473 28.96 -40.60 40.40
CA LYS A 473 27.52 -40.64 40.75
C LYS A 473 27.18 -40.14 42.17
N MET A 474 25.86 -40.02 42.39
CA MET A 474 25.07 -39.91 43.64
C MET A 474 24.94 -38.46 44.16
N VAL A 475 23.74 -37.93 44.43
CA VAL A 475 22.56 -38.47 45.13
C VAL A 475 21.27 -38.00 44.44
#